data_AF-A0A4R6YPN6-F1
#
_entry.id   AF-A0A4R6YPN6-F1
#
_cell.length_a   1.000
_cell.length_b   1.000
_cell.length_c   1.000
_cell.angle_alpha   90.00
_cell.angle_beta   90.00
_cell.angle_gamma   90.00
#
_symmetry.space_group_name_H-M   'P 1'
#
loop_
_entity.id
_entity.type
_entity.pdbx_description
1 polymer ?
#
loop_
_entity_poly.entity_id
_entity_poly.type
_entity_poly.pdbx_seq_one_letter_code
_entity_poly.pdbx_strand_id
1 'polypeptide(L)'
;MLAQTALPPMAAPTPAPAVVPVPAATPVLPKPAGLSLSAAIQLYTESESPTLNPNTWSQRQRAFDSLKATLGEATAVSTITREQAGEWAHGLITRVPSDGGNPMTKRTAANTVSHAAQLFVFLAKRGKFEGTNPIKGVVVMSKRRRPRAVLPVSGGSRSSSMPFSASSIPSTCQRLERSTPAGRC
;
A
#
# COMPACT_ATOMS: atom_id res chain seq x y z
N MET A 1 17.40 71.91 46.69
CA MET A 1 17.46 70.65 45.92
C MET A 1 17.54 69.50 46.92
N LEU A 2 16.43 68.78 47.13
CA LEU A 2 16.41 67.59 47.99
C LEU A 2 15.82 66.45 47.17
N ALA A 3 16.60 65.38 47.04
CA ALA A 3 16.32 64.20 46.24
C ALA A 3 15.20 63.36 46.87
N GLN A 4 14.22 62.97 46.07
CA GLN A 4 13.12 62.12 46.47
C GLN A 4 13.42 60.68 46.02
N THR A 5 13.76 59.82 46.99
CA THR A 5 14.02 58.39 46.80
C THR A 5 12.68 57.66 46.63
N ALA A 6 12.42 57.14 45.44
CA ALA A 6 11.23 56.33 45.15
C ALA A 6 11.46 54.87 45.58
N LEU A 7 10.54 54.36 46.41
CA LEU A 7 10.47 52.94 46.80
C LEU A 7 9.86 52.09 45.67
N PRO A 8 10.31 50.83 45.48
CA PRO A 8 9.76 49.93 44.48
C PRO A 8 8.38 49.38 44.87
N PRO A 9 7.45 49.18 43.92
CA PRO A 9 6.14 48.59 44.18
C PRO A 9 6.22 47.08 44.46
N MET A 10 5.40 46.65 45.42
CA MET A 10 5.24 45.27 45.85
C MET A 10 4.87 44.33 44.71
N ALA A 11 5.54 43.19 44.66
CA ALA A 11 5.27 42.08 43.77
C ALA A 11 3.87 41.49 44.02
N ALA A 12 3.07 41.40 42.97
CA ALA A 12 1.78 40.72 42.99
C ALA A 12 1.96 39.19 43.00
N PRO A 13 1.09 38.43 43.69
CA PRO A 13 1.14 36.97 43.71
C PRO A 13 0.73 36.38 42.35
N THR A 14 1.59 35.53 41.80
CA THR A 14 1.36 34.75 40.58
C THR A 14 0.16 33.81 40.76
N PRO A 15 -0.86 33.83 39.88
CA PRO A 15 -1.93 32.86 39.94
C PRO A 15 -1.40 31.46 39.57
N ALA A 16 -1.68 30.48 40.43
CA ALA A 16 -1.37 29.08 40.21
C ALA A 16 -2.04 28.56 38.92
N PRO A 17 -1.39 27.67 38.15
CA PRO A 17 -2.00 27.09 36.96
C PRO A 17 -3.19 26.21 37.37
N ALA A 18 -4.37 26.55 36.87
CA ALA A 18 -5.56 25.72 36.99
C ALA A 18 -5.28 24.33 36.40
N VAL A 19 -5.35 23.31 37.24
CA VAL A 19 -5.32 21.90 36.82
C VAL A 19 -6.56 21.67 35.95
N VAL A 20 -6.34 21.62 34.64
CA VAL A 20 -7.38 21.26 33.66
C VAL A 20 -7.75 19.80 33.92
N PRO A 21 -9.01 19.47 34.25
CA PRO A 21 -9.42 18.09 34.37
C PRO A 21 -9.28 17.41 33.01
N VAL A 22 -8.39 16.42 32.93
CA VAL A 22 -8.26 15.52 31.79
C VAL A 22 -9.63 14.87 31.57
N PRO A 23 -10.29 15.08 30.42
CA PRO A 23 -11.57 14.44 30.16
C PRO A 23 -11.37 12.93 30.18
N ALA A 24 -12.12 12.26 31.06
CA ALA A 24 -12.15 10.81 31.17
C ALA A 24 -12.38 10.22 29.77
N ALA A 25 -11.46 9.35 29.34
CA ALA A 25 -11.57 8.61 28.10
C ALA A 25 -12.90 7.85 28.10
N THR A 26 -13.87 8.33 27.32
CA THR A 26 -15.10 7.60 27.04
C THR A 26 -14.73 6.22 26.48
N PRO A 27 -15.20 5.11 27.08
CA PRO A 27 -14.98 3.79 26.51
C PRO A 27 -15.65 3.75 25.14
N VAL A 28 -14.83 3.64 24.10
CA VAL A 28 -15.28 3.51 22.73
C VAL A 28 -16.06 2.20 22.64
N LEU A 29 -17.39 2.32 22.57
CA LEU A 29 -18.31 1.20 22.36
C LEU A 29 -17.81 0.39 21.15
N PRO A 30 -17.63 -0.94 21.26
CA PRO A 30 -17.12 -1.74 20.17
C PRO A 30 -18.11 -1.66 19.01
N LYS A 31 -17.72 -0.93 17.96
CA LYS A 31 -18.46 -0.85 16.70
C LYS A 31 -18.72 -2.30 16.22
N PRO A 32 -19.93 -2.64 15.73
CA PRO A 32 -20.30 -4.00 15.36
C PRO A 32 -19.20 -4.61 14.48
N ALA A 33 -18.83 -5.86 14.83
CA ALA A 33 -17.69 -6.56 14.28
C ALA A 33 -17.67 -6.42 12.75
N GLY A 34 -16.81 -5.51 12.28
CA GLY A 34 -16.62 -5.29 10.86
C GLY A 34 -16.16 -6.59 10.21
N LEU A 35 -16.42 -6.72 8.91
CA LEU A 35 -15.97 -7.86 8.14
C LEU A 35 -14.47 -8.11 8.37
N SER A 36 -14.09 -9.32 8.77
CA SER A 36 -12.68 -9.66 9.02
C SER A 36 -11.88 -9.62 7.72
N LEU A 37 -10.57 -9.37 7.82
CA LEU A 37 -9.68 -9.37 6.67
C LEU A 37 -9.72 -10.72 5.94
N SER A 38 -9.75 -11.84 6.67
CA SER A 38 -9.87 -13.18 6.08
C SER A 38 -11.18 -13.36 5.29
N ALA A 39 -12.31 -12.96 5.85
CA ALA A 39 -13.61 -13.03 5.18
C ALA A 39 -13.66 -12.11 3.94
N ALA A 40 -13.02 -10.93 4.02
CA ALA A 40 -12.90 -10.01 2.88
C ALA A 40 -12.15 -10.66 1.72
N ILE A 41 -11.03 -11.32 2.00
CA ILE A 41 -10.21 -11.99 1.00
C ILE A 41 -10.97 -13.17 0.38
N GLN A 42 -11.72 -13.95 1.17
CA GLN A 42 -12.55 -15.04 0.64
C GLN A 42 -13.62 -14.51 -0.32
N LEU A 43 -14.38 -13.48 0.09
CA LEU A 43 -15.38 -12.84 -0.78
C LEU A 43 -14.78 -12.29 -2.07
N TYR A 44 -13.58 -11.70 -1.97
CA TYR A 44 -12.85 -11.22 -3.14
C TYR A 44 -12.46 -12.37 -4.07
N THR A 45 -11.94 -13.45 -3.50
CA THR A 45 -11.54 -14.67 -4.22
C THR A 45 -12.72 -15.27 -4.97
N GLU A 46 -13.86 -15.47 -4.33
CA GLU A 46 -15.06 -16.04 -4.96
C GLU A 46 -15.55 -15.21 -6.15
N SER A 47 -15.46 -13.88 -6.04
CA SER A 47 -15.96 -12.99 -7.09
C SER A 47 -14.99 -12.75 -8.26
N GLU A 48 -13.69 -12.63 -7.98
CA GLU A 48 -12.73 -12.12 -8.96
C GLU A 48 -11.79 -13.22 -9.49
N SER A 49 -11.54 -14.28 -8.71
CA SER A 49 -10.69 -15.39 -9.17
C SER A 49 -11.11 -16.03 -10.50
N PRO A 50 -12.41 -16.21 -10.84
CA PRO A 50 -12.77 -16.81 -12.13
C PRO A 50 -12.56 -15.86 -13.32
N THR A 51 -12.44 -14.55 -13.08
CA THR A 51 -12.32 -13.53 -14.13
C THR A 51 -10.89 -13.11 -14.42
N LEU A 52 -9.96 -13.42 -13.51
CA LEU A 52 -8.57 -12.98 -13.57
C LEU A 52 -7.65 -14.05 -14.14
N ASN A 53 -6.57 -13.61 -14.79
CA ASN A 53 -5.50 -14.51 -15.19
C ASN A 53 -4.86 -15.18 -13.95
N PRO A 54 -4.60 -16.50 -13.96
CA PRO A 54 -4.07 -17.23 -12.81
C PRO A 54 -2.73 -16.69 -12.29
N ASN A 55 -1.86 -16.17 -13.17
CA ASN A 55 -0.60 -15.56 -12.75
C ASN A 55 -0.85 -14.27 -11.94
N THR A 56 -1.74 -13.40 -12.43
CA THR A 56 -2.16 -12.18 -11.72
C THR A 56 -2.83 -12.52 -10.40
N TRP A 57 -3.64 -13.57 -10.38
CA TRP A 57 -4.30 -14.05 -9.16
C TRP A 57 -3.27 -14.51 -8.11
N SER A 58 -2.30 -15.33 -8.50
CA SER A 58 -1.22 -15.78 -7.60
C SER A 58 -0.45 -14.60 -7.00
N GLN A 59 -0.16 -13.57 -7.80
CA GLN A 59 0.51 -12.35 -7.31
C GLN A 59 -0.34 -11.60 -6.28
N ARG A 60 -1.66 -11.48 -6.50
CA ARG A 60 -2.58 -10.86 -5.53
C ARG A 60 -2.67 -11.68 -4.25
N GLN A 61 -2.74 -13.00 -4.36
CA GLN A 61 -2.85 -13.90 -3.22
C GLN A 61 -1.62 -13.80 -2.32
N ARG A 62 -0.40 -13.81 -2.88
CA ARG A 62 0.84 -13.56 -2.13
C ARG A 62 0.83 -12.19 -1.43
N ALA A 63 0.28 -11.17 -2.08
CA ALA A 63 0.13 -9.85 -1.46
C ALA A 63 -0.82 -9.89 -0.26
N PHE A 64 -1.97 -10.56 -0.39
CA PHE A 64 -2.93 -10.74 0.70
C PHE A 64 -2.36 -11.56 1.84
N ASP A 65 -1.62 -12.62 1.56
CA ASP A 65 -0.97 -13.45 2.59
C ASP A 65 0.07 -12.64 3.38
N SER A 66 0.87 -11.82 2.70
CA SER A 66 1.83 -10.93 3.37
C SER A 66 1.15 -9.86 4.25
N LEU A 67 -0.02 -9.37 3.82
CA LEU A 67 -0.82 -8.42 4.57
C LEU A 67 -1.43 -9.09 5.82
N LYS A 68 -2.02 -10.29 5.65
CA LYS A 68 -2.54 -11.10 6.75
C LYS A 68 -1.47 -11.42 7.78
N ALA A 69 -0.27 -11.77 7.33
CA ALA A 69 0.85 -12.08 8.22
C ALA A 69 1.29 -10.89 9.08
N THR A 70 1.03 -9.66 8.62
CA THR A 70 1.44 -8.43 9.33
C THR A 70 0.32 -7.85 10.19
N LEU A 71 -0.90 -7.79 9.66
CA LEU A 71 -2.04 -7.19 10.35
C LEU A 71 -2.81 -8.19 11.22
N GLY A 72 -2.65 -9.50 10.99
CA GLY A 72 -3.47 -10.55 11.58
C GLY A 72 -4.73 -10.86 10.75
N GLU A 73 -5.15 -12.13 10.75
CA GLU A 73 -6.28 -12.60 9.95
C GLU A 73 -7.64 -12.14 10.49
N ALA A 74 -7.73 -12.00 11.82
CA ALA A 74 -8.95 -11.64 12.54
C ALA A 74 -9.22 -10.12 12.58
N THR A 75 -8.27 -9.33 12.09
CA THR A 75 -8.37 -7.87 12.13
C THR A 75 -9.52 -7.40 11.24
N ALA A 76 -10.39 -6.56 11.78
CA ALA A 76 -11.52 -6.01 11.05
C ALA A 76 -11.03 -5.04 9.97
N VAL A 77 -11.62 -5.08 8.77
CA VAL A 77 -11.19 -4.21 7.67
C VAL A 77 -11.35 -2.71 8.01
N SER A 78 -12.32 -2.38 8.86
CA SER A 78 -12.58 -1.01 9.34
C SER A 78 -11.55 -0.47 10.33
N THR A 79 -10.81 -1.33 11.02
CA THR A 79 -9.78 -0.92 12.00
C THR A 79 -8.41 -0.72 11.37
N ILE A 80 -8.24 -1.10 10.10
CA ILE A 80 -6.96 -1.00 9.40
C ILE A 80 -6.67 0.48 9.13
N THR A 81 -5.67 1.02 9.80
CA THR A 81 -5.23 2.41 9.63
C THR A 81 -4.16 2.52 8.54
N ARG A 82 -3.95 3.75 8.06
CA ARG A 82 -2.87 4.06 7.12
C ARG A 82 -1.48 3.81 7.72
N GLU A 83 -1.35 3.98 9.03
CA GLU A 83 -0.09 3.77 9.76
C GLU A 83 0.31 2.29 9.73
N GLN A 84 -0.63 1.39 10.06
CA GLN A 84 -0.41 -0.06 9.98
C GLN A 84 -0.06 -0.50 8.55
N ALA A 85 -0.74 0.06 7.54
CA ALA A 85 -0.41 -0.20 6.14
C ALA A 85 1.00 0.34 5.78
N GLY A 86 1.40 1.46 6.37
CA GLY A 86 2.73 2.06 6.25
C GLY A 86 3.84 1.18 6.83
N GLU A 87 3.65 0.69 8.05
CA GLU A 87 4.57 -0.24 8.71
C GLU A 87 4.69 -1.55 7.91
N TRP A 88 3.58 -2.08 7.43
CA TRP A 88 3.59 -3.25 6.53
C TRP A 88 4.40 -2.98 5.26
N ALA A 89 4.14 -1.88 4.57
CA ALA A 89 4.84 -1.54 3.34
C ALA A 89 6.34 -1.27 3.58
N HIS A 90 6.69 -0.68 4.72
CA HIS A 90 8.07 -0.51 5.14
C HIS A 90 8.73 -1.88 5.38
N GLY A 91 8.04 -2.78 6.09
CA GLY A 91 8.46 -4.16 6.32
C GLY A 91 8.69 -4.94 5.03
N LEU A 92 7.89 -4.74 3.98
CA LEU A 92 8.13 -5.38 2.68
C LEU A 92 9.50 -5.01 2.07
N ILE A 93 10.00 -3.80 2.32
CA ILE A 93 11.25 -3.30 1.73
C ILE A 93 12.45 -3.67 2.62
N THR A 94 12.28 -3.61 3.94
CA THR A 94 13.37 -3.80 4.90
C THR A 94 13.55 -5.24 5.33
N ARG A 95 12.48 -6.05 5.31
CA ARG A 95 12.54 -7.44 5.74
C ARG A 95 13.32 -8.25 4.71
N VAL A 96 14.48 -8.73 5.13
CA VAL A 96 15.22 -9.75 4.40
C VAL A 96 14.44 -11.06 4.56
N PRO A 97 14.08 -11.74 3.46
CA PRO A 97 13.48 -13.07 3.52
C PRO A 97 14.35 -14.00 4.37
N SER A 98 13.73 -14.76 5.28
CA SER A 98 14.44 -15.71 6.14
C SER A 98 15.24 -16.75 5.35
N ASP A 99 14.86 -16.99 4.08
CA ASP A 99 15.53 -17.90 3.15
C ASP A 99 16.84 -17.34 2.56
N GLY A 100 17.37 -16.23 3.10
CA GLY A 100 18.60 -15.59 2.60
C GLY A 100 18.43 -14.91 1.23
N GLY A 101 17.19 -14.70 0.79
CA GLY A 101 16.88 -14.00 -0.46
C GLY A 101 17.22 -12.51 -0.40
N ASN A 102 17.33 -11.89 -1.57
CA ASN A 102 17.49 -10.43 -1.64
C ASN A 102 16.25 -9.71 -1.10
N PRO A 103 16.42 -8.58 -0.38
CA PRO A 103 15.31 -7.75 0.05
C PRO A 103 14.51 -7.27 -1.17
N MET A 104 13.20 -7.15 -0.99
CA MET A 104 12.30 -6.84 -2.08
C MET A 104 12.52 -5.41 -2.57
N THR A 105 12.68 -5.23 -3.89
CA THR A 105 12.89 -3.88 -4.43
C THR A 105 11.68 -2.99 -4.15
N LYS A 106 11.92 -1.68 -3.97
CA LYS A 106 10.85 -0.69 -3.75
C LYS A 106 9.73 -0.78 -4.79
N ARG A 107 10.08 -1.11 -6.04
CA ARG A 107 9.11 -1.23 -7.16
C ARG A 107 8.22 -2.45 -6.98
N THR A 108 8.81 -3.59 -6.63
CA THR A 108 8.05 -4.81 -6.34
C THR A 108 7.13 -4.59 -5.14
N ALA A 109 7.63 -3.93 -4.08
CA ALA A 109 6.82 -3.61 -2.90
C ALA A 109 5.63 -2.72 -3.26
N ALA A 110 5.83 -1.68 -4.07
CA ALA A 110 4.75 -0.82 -4.56
C ALA A 110 3.69 -1.61 -5.36
N ASN A 111 4.11 -2.61 -6.15
CA ASN A 111 3.19 -3.46 -6.90
C ASN A 111 2.36 -4.35 -5.96
N THR A 112 3.00 -4.97 -4.95
CA THR A 112 2.32 -5.76 -3.91
C THR A 112 1.31 -4.93 -3.14
N VAL A 113 1.68 -3.71 -2.74
CA VAL A 113 0.77 -2.76 -2.06
C VAL A 113 -0.40 -2.39 -2.97
N SER A 114 -0.16 -2.22 -4.28
CA SER A 114 -1.22 -1.93 -5.25
C SER A 114 -2.20 -3.10 -5.41
N HIS A 115 -1.72 -4.35 -5.39
CA HIS A 115 -2.57 -5.54 -5.39
C HIS A 115 -3.42 -5.64 -4.12
N ALA A 116 -2.84 -5.38 -2.95
CA ALA A 116 -3.60 -5.31 -1.70
C ALA A 116 -4.67 -4.20 -1.72
N ALA A 117 -4.35 -3.03 -2.30
CA ALA A 117 -5.30 -1.92 -2.39
C ALA A 117 -6.54 -2.26 -3.24
N GLN A 118 -6.45 -3.17 -4.21
CA GLN A 118 -7.59 -3.59 -5.04
C GLN A 118 -8.70 -4.27 -4.22
N LEU A 119 -8.34 -4.97 -3.14
CA LEU A 119 -9.30 -5.56 -2.21
C LEU A 119 -10.23 -4.49 -1.60
N PHE A 120 -9.65 -3.41 -1.10
CA PHE A 120 -10.42 -2.31 -0.48
C PHE A 120 -11.26 -1.56 -1.50
N VAL A 121 -10.78 -1.41 -2.74
CA VAL A 121 -11.59 -0.84 -3.84
C VAL A 121 -12.80 -1.72 -4.13
N PHE A 122 -12.64 -3.04 -4.13
CA PHE A 122 -13.75 -3.98 -4.29
C PHE A 122 -14.75 -3.91 -3.13
N LEU A 123 -14.27 -3.88 -1.89
CA LEU A 123 -15.14 -3.78 -0.70
C LEU A 123 -15.92 -2.45 -0.68
N ALA A 124 -15.27 -1.35 -1.07
CA ALA A 124 -15.92 -0.05 -1.20
C ALA A 124 -17.02 -0.06 -2.28
N LYS A 125 -16.77 -0.68 -3.43
CA LYS A 125 -17.79 -0.84 -4.49
C LYS A 125 -19.02 -1.62 -4.03
N ARG A 126 -18.85 -2.56 -3.10
CA ARG A 126 -19.95 -3.36 -2.54
C ARG A 126 -20.65 -2.69 -1.33
N GLY A 127 -20.23 -1.48 -0.94
CA GLY A 127 -20.76 -0.80 0.25
C GLY A 127 -20.42 -1.50 1.57
N LYS A 128 -19.48 -2.46 1.57
CA LYS A 128 -19.04 -3.16 2.78
C LYS A 128 -17.93 -2.41 3.53
N PHE A 129 -17.33 -1.42 2.87
CA PHE A 129 -16.31 -0.56 3.43
C PHE A 129 -16.64 0.90 3.08
N GLU A 130 -16.93 1.69 4.11
CA GLU A 130 -17.18 3.12 4.00
C GLU A 130 -15.94 3.86 4.49
N GLY A 131 -15.14 4.38 3.57
CA GLY A 131 -13.92 5.12 3.93
C GLY A 131 -12.92 5.31 2.81
N THR A 132 -11.91 6.12 3.10
CA THR A 132 -10.72 6.23 2.23
C THR A 132 -9.91 4.95 2.34
N ASN A 133 -9.46 4.41 1.21
CA ASN A 133 -8.63 3.22 1.18
C ASN A 133 -7.32 3.46 1.96
N PRO A 134 -7.07 2.74 3.07
CA PRO A 134 -5.91 2.99 3.94
C PRO A 134 -4.59 2.59 3.28
N ILE A 135 -4.62 1.71 2.28
CA ILE A 135 -3.44 1.21 1.56
C ILE A 135 -3.07 2.09 0.36
N LYS A 136 -4.03 2.85 -0.17
CA LYS A 136 -3.80 3.68 -1.36
C LYS A 136 -2.82 4.81 -1.03
N GLY A 137 -1.71 4.86 -1.76
CA GLY A 137 -0.71 5.93 -1.61
C GLY A 137 0.17 5.78 -0.36
N VAL A 138 0.25 4.58 0.22
CA VAL A 138 1.25 4.27 1.25
C VAL A 138 2.66 4.31 0.65
N VAL A 139 2.85 3.65 -0.49
CA VAL A 139 4.12 3.70 -1.22
C VAL A 139 4.01 4.70 -2.35
N VAL A 140 4.41 5.95 -2.09
CA VAL A 140 4.56 6.95 -3.14
C VAL A 140 5.96 6.82 -3.72
N MET A 141 6.06 6.26 -4.92
CA MET A 141 7.25 6.47 -5.72
C MET A 141 7.20 7.90 -6.24
N SER A 142 8.20 8.72 -5.88
CA SER A 142 8.43 9.99 -6.55
C SER A 142 8.51 9.69 -8.04
N LYS A 143 7.46 10.07 -8.78
CA LYS A 143 7.39 9.87 -10.22
C LYS A 143 8.59 10.60 -10.79
N ARG A 144 9.64 9.88 -11.17
CA ARG A 144 10.75 10.45 -11.95
C ARG A 144 10.06 11.07 -13.16
N ARG A 145 9.94 12.40 -13.19
CA ARG A 145 9.39 13.13 -14.32
C ARG A 145 10.23 12.67 -15.50
N ARG A 146 9.68 11.81 -16.35
CA ARG A 146 10.20 11.70 -17.70
C ARG A 146 10.11 13.13 -18.23
N PRO A 147 11.22 13.74 -18.70
CA PRO A 147 11.13 15.02 -19.36
C PRO A 147 10.04 14.86 -20.42
N ARG A 148 9.01 15.71 -20.32
CA ARG A 148 7.94 15.76 -21.30
C ARG A 148 8.68 15.87 -22.62
N ALA A 149 8.60 14.84 -23.46
CA ALA A 149 9.13 14.94 -24.81
C ALA A 149 8.41 16.15 -25.40
N VAL A 150 9.14 17.27 -25.54
CA VAL A 150 8.71 18.37 -26.36
C VAL A 150 8.53 17.69 -27.71
N LEU A 151 7.27 17.53 -28.12
CA LEU A 151 6.96 16.99 -29.43
C LEU A 151 7.75 17.87 -30.42
N PRO A 152 8.63 17.30 -31.26
CA PRO A 152 9.17 18.08 -32.36
C PRO A 152 7.96 18.59 -33.15
N VAL A 153 7.85 19.91 -33.26
CA VAL A 153 6.88 20.56 -34.13
C VAL A 153 7.07 19.94 -35.52
N SER A 154 6.03 19.24 -35.99
CA SER A 154 6.00 18.63 -37.32
C SER A 154 6.09 19.72 -38.37
N GLY A 155 7.30 19.94 -38.88
CA GLY A 155 7.56 20.70 -40.08
C GLY A 155 8.40 19.87 -41.03
N GLY A 156 7.82 19.46 -42.15
CA GLY A 156 8.58 19.00 -43.32
C GLY A 156 8.24 17.58 -43.77
N SER A 157 7.32 17.51 -44.72
CA SER A 157 7.19 16.41 -45.69
C SER A 157 8.55 15.94 -46.18
N ARG A 158 8.88 14.67 -45.96
CA ARG A 158 9.72 13.91 -46.88
C ARG A 158 9.10 12.56 -47.15
N SER A 159 8.47 12.50 -48.31
CA SER A 159 8.17 11.29 -49.06
C SER A 159 9.46 10.49 -49.23
N SER A 160 9.48 9.25 -48.73
CA SER A 160 10.40 8.22 -49.21
C SER A 160 9.80 6.86 -48.92
N SER A 161 9.17 6.33 -49.95
CA SER A 161 8.79 4.93 -50.12
C SER A 161 10.01 4.02 -49.95
N MET A 162 9.90 2.96 -49.16
CA MET A 162 10.56 1.68 -49.43
C MET A 162 9.74 0.50 -48.87
N PRO A 163 9.61 -0.60 -49.64
CA PRO A 163 8.92 -1.81 -49.20
C PRO A 163 9.85 -2.68 -48.35
N PHE A 164 9.49 -2.95 -47.09
CA PHE A 164 10.22 -3.91 -46.28
C PHE A 164 9.64 -5.31 -46.49
N SER A 165 10.49 -6.13 -47.08
CA SER A 165 10.27 -7.51 -47.49
C SER A 165 10.00 -8.43 -46.30
N ALA A 166 9.06 -9.35 -46.49
CA ALA A 166 8.77 -10.43 -45.56
C ALA A 166 9.96 -11.40 -45.50
N SER A 167 10.50 -11.63 -44.30
CA SER A 167 11.34 -12.80 -44.01
C SER A 167 10.79 -13.53 -42.80
N SER A 168 10.11 -14.63 -43.16
CA SER A 168 10.09 -15.92 -42.48
C SER A 168 11.10 -16.07 -41.33
N ILE A 169 10.59 -16.35 -40.12
CA ILE A 169 11.35 -17.04 -39.09
C ILE A 169 10.53 -18.29 -38.71
N PRO A 170 11.03 -19.50 -38.98
CA PRO A 170 10.41 -20.72 -38.51
C PRO A 170 10.91 -21.11 -37.11
N SER A 171 10.05 -21.84 -36.40
CA SER A 171 10.37 -23.03 -35.61
C SER A 171 11.25 -22.96 -34.35
N THR A 172 10.60 -23.42 -33.27
CA THR A 172 11.10 -24.45 -32.34
C THR A 172 12.02 -24.03 -31.19
N CYS A 173 11.43 -24.01 -29.99
CA CYS A 173 12.07 -24.61 -28.81
C CYS A 173 10.98 -25.25 -27.92
N GLN A 174 10.80 -26.56 -28.10
CA GLN A 174 10.35 -27.47 -27.05
C GLN A 174 11.40 -27.50 -25.92
N ARG A 175 10.95 -27.53 -24.66
CA ARG A 175 11.54 -28.32 -23.56
C ARG A 175 10.56 -28.27 -22.38
N LEU A 176 9.57 -29.15 -22.29
CA LEU A 176 9.63 -30.44 -21.58
C LEU A 176 10.65 -30.41 -20.43
N GLU A 177 10.20 -30.46 -19.18
CA GLU A 177 10.55 -31.51 -18.21
C GLU A 177 9.60 -31.43 -17.00
N ARG A 178 8.83 -32.50 -16.85
CA ARG A 178 8.16 -32.88 -15.61
C ARG A 178 9.24 -33.31 -14.62
N SER A 179 9.12 -32.94 -13.35
CA SER A 179 9.72 -33.76 -12.29
C SER A 179 8.92 -33.65 -11.00
N THR A 180 8.25 -34.76 -10.70
CA THR A 180 7.66 -35.12 -9.40
C THR A 180 8.57 -36.20 -8.81
N PRO A 181 8.91 -36.13 -7.52
CA PRO A 181 8.62 -37.26 -6.62
C PRO A 181 8.10 -36.73 -5.26
N ALA A 182 7.04 -37.25 -4.64
CA ALA A 182 6.79 -38.61 -4.13
C ALA A 182 7.81 -39.09 -3.07
N GLY A 183 7.45 -38.90 -1.80
CA GLY A 183 8.00 -39.58 -0.60
C GLY A 183 7.14 -39.12 0.59
N ARG A 184 6.30 -39.92 1.27
CA ARG A 184 6.44 -41.24 1.91
C ARG A 184 7.60 -41.31 2.90
N CYS A 185 7.30 -40.95 4.15
CA CYS A 185 7.55 -41.79 5.33
C CYS A 185 6.21 -41.97 6.04
#